data_AF-A0A7X2MNI3-F1
#
_entry.id   AF-A0A7X2MNI3-F1
#
_cell.length_a   1.000
_cell.length_b   1.000
_cell.length_c   1.000
_cell.angle_alpha   90.00
_cell.angle_beta   90.00
_cell.angle_gamma   90.00
#
_symmetry.space_group_name_H-M   'P 1'
#
loop_
_entity.id
_entity.type
_entity.pdbx_description
1 polymer ?
#
loop_
_entity_poly.entity_id
_entity_poly.type
_entity_poly.pdbx_seq_one_letter_code
_entity_poly.pdbx_strand_id
1 'polypeptide(L)'
;MHRAIELTAQSRHSLSLPLDSGPLNPDLRLQVKRVSYVLLSTIRVHVCTEHFDESLKALIYLSESSIWPEQRWREALQTWSRDDMPMKTWDAVAPLINAMSEDTLQALAHTLGWWIERCSKTLTTHQDIFRSLCKRMLAIPLKADSDTLVNGEPIDNPVSEAINHPVGYVTEALFNHLFSNEMQDDDLLPSWLEPSFTALCDVNTHRFRHGRVILASNLIPLLRIDPVWTKANLLRFFNWDNPAEARSTWSGFLWSPRLYQPLFDIFKQDFLRTVDHLDLLGEHKNQYISVLTYAALDMSERFTDFEFRQAFNTLTNEDLETVLQALTQALEAASDQREAYWANRITPFWNNLWPKSTERITPRISGLLVQLILSAGDAFPAGYKLVRAWIIPVEFLHHLIHLLSNSGMCKKYPKESLNILTALIVDQPFPPDELRTCLEQIFTGDTTLEKRQQTERLETYLRRKNG
;
A
#
# COMPACT_ATOMS: atom_id res chain seq x y z
N MET A 1 24.94 39.30 4.68
CA MET A 1 23.71 38.78 5.32
C MET A 1 23.09 39.83 6.26
N HIS A 2 23.77 40.29 7.32
CA HIS A 2 23.25 41.38 8.19
C HIS A 2 22.99 42.72 7.48
N ARG A 3 23.86 43.12 6.54
CA ARG A 3 23.70 44.38 5.78
C ARG A 3 22.57 44.36 4.73
N ALA A 4 22.06 43.18 4.38
CA ALA A 4 20.88 43.03 3.51
C ALA A 4 19.58 43.10 4.34
N ILE A 5 19.62 42.58 5.58
CA ILE A 5 18.51 42.63 6.53
C ILE A 5 18.20 44.07 6.97
N GLU A 6 19.23 44.91 7.18
CA GLU A 6 19.06 46.33 7.55
C GLU A 6 18.35 47.18 6.47
N LEU A 7 18.55 46.88 5.18
CA LEU A 7 17.89 47.61 4.09
C LEU A 7 16.40 47.26 3.98
N THR A 8 16.01 46.03 4.33
CA THR A 8 14.60 45.60 4.42
C THR A 8 13.88 46.14 5.66
N ALA A 9 14.59 46.45 6.74
CA ALA A 9 13.98 47.04 7.94
C ALA A 9 13.60 48.51 7.71
N GLN A 10 14.35 49.26 6.90
CA GLN A 10 14.05 50.65 6.57
C GLN A 10 12.84 50.82 5.62
N SER A 11 12.45 49.79 4.87
CA SER A 11 11.27 49.83 3.98
C SER A 11 9.95 49.38 4.65
N ARG A 12 10.00 48.86 5.89
CA ARG A 12 8.81 48.36 6.61
C ARG A 12 7.81 49.45 7.02
N HIS A 13 8.19 50.73 6.99
CA HIS A 13 7.33 51.82 7.47
C HIS A 13 6.39 52.44 6.41
N SER A 14 6.25 51.87 5.21
CA SER A 14 5.52 52.57 4.13
C SER A 14 4.63 51.72 3.21
N LEU A 15 4.30 50.48 3.54
CA LEU A 15 3.53 49.62 2.63
C LEU A 15 2.32 48.99 3.32
N SER A 16 1.32 49.82 3.57
CA SER A 16 -0.08 49.40 3.67
C SER A 16 -0.87 50.15 2.61
N LEU A 17 -1.06 49.54 1.42
CA LEU A 17 -2.01 50.05 0.44
C LEU A 17 -2.74 48.89 -0.29
N PRO A 18 -4.02 49.10 -0.65
CA PRO A 18 -4.97 48.07 -1.02
C PRO A 18 -4.78 47.57 -2.45
N LEU A 19 -5.29 46.35 -2.69
CA LEU A 19 -5.47 45.71 -3.99
C LEU A 19 -6.51 46.47 -4.82
N ASP A 20 -6.16 47.65 -5.36
CA ASP A 20 -6.65 48.09 -6.67
C ASP A 20 -5.92 49.34 -7.18
N SER A 21 -5.81 49.44 -8.52
CA SER A 21 -5.41 50.59 -9.35
C SER A 21 -3.93 50.79 -9.80
N GLY A 22 -3.74 50.74 -11.13
CA GLY A 22 -2.74 51.52 -11.88
C GLY A 22 -1.39 50.84 -12.21
N PRO A 23 -0.73 51.22 -13.32
CA PRO A 23 0.58 50.68 -13.67
C PRO A 23 1.63 51.05 -12.61
N LEU A 24 2.32 50.04 -12.09
CA LEU A 24 3.32 50.14 -11.02
C LEU A 24 4.38 51.24 -11.27
N ASN A 25 4.64 52.02 -10.21
CA ASN A 25 5.60 53.12 -10.11
C ASN A 25 7.02 52.74 -10.65
N PRO A 26 7.68 53.58 -11.46
CA PRO A 26 9.03 53.36 -11.98
C PRO A 26 10.10 52.99 -10.94
N ASP A 27 10.00 53.48 -9.70
CA ASP A 27 10.93 53.14 -8.61
C ASP A 27 10.70 51.72 -8.08
N LEU A 28 9.45 51.23 -8.09
CA LEU A 28 9.15 49.82 -7.83
C LEU A 28 9.72 48.93 -8.95
N ARG A 29 9.73 49.38 -10.21
CA ARG A 29 10.33 48.62 -11.32
C ARG A 29 11.85 48.44 -11.16
N LEU A 30 12.54 49.43 -10.59
CA LEU A 30 13.98 49.37 -10.35
C LEU A 30 14.32 48.53 -9.10
N GLN A 31 13.50 48.60 -8.05
CA GLN A 31 13.61 47.74 -6.87
C GLN A 31 13.27 46.28 -7.20
N VAL A 32 12.21 46.02 -7.96
CA VAL A 32 11.87 44.70 -8.48
C VAL A 32 12.98 44.19 -9.40
N LYS A 33 13.54 44.97 -10.33
CA LYS A 33 14.70 44.52 -11.13
C LYS A 33 15.93 44.14 -10.29
N ARG A 34 16.25 44.89 -9.24
CA ARG A 34 17.37 44.56 -8.32
C ARG A 34 17.08 43.34 -7.46
N VAL A 35 15.85 43.20 -6.99
CA VAL A 35 15.37 42.05 -6.22
C VAL A 35 15.25 40.81 -7.12
N SER A 36 14.80 40.94 -8.36
CA SER A 36 14.75 39.89 -9.38
C SER A 36 16.15 39.40 -9.74
N TYR A 37 17.15 40.28 -9.90
CA TYR A 37 18.53 39.84 -10.21
C TYR A 37 19.17 39.09 -9.03
N VAL A 38 18.85 39.48 -7.78
CA VAL A 38 19.32 38.82 -6.56
C VAL A 38 18.48 37.57 -6.20
N LEU A 39 17.19 37.53 -6.52
CA LEU A 39 16.33 36.35 -6.39
C LEU A 39 16.61 35.31 -7.48
N LEU A 40 16.95 35.74 -8.70
CA LEU A 40 17.43 34.86 -9.78
C LEU A 40 18.68 34.07 -9.37
N SER A 41 19.48 34.57 -8.42
CA SER A 41 20.61 33.85 -7.82
C SER A 41 20.29 33.14 -6.49
N THR A 42 19.11 33.35 -5.88
CA THR A 42 18.85 32.98 -4.47
C THR A 42 17.46 32.37 -4.20
N ILE A 43 16.67 32.03 -5.22
CA ILE A 43 15.56 31.09 -5.02
C ILE A 43 16.20 29.74 -4.62
N ARG A 44 16.10 29.45 -3.33
CA ARG A 44 16.44 28.18 -2.68
C ARG A 44 15.22 27.75 -1.87
N VAL A 45 15.12 26.46 -1.56
CA VAL A 45 13.99 25.85 -0.82
C VAL A 45 13.52 26.73 0.35
N HIS A 46 14.45 27.24 1.16
CA HIS A 46 14.16 28.10 2.32
C HIS A 46 13.51 29.45 1.97
N VAL A 47 13.92 30.09 0.86
CA VAL A 47 13.37 31.38 0.41
C VAL A 47 11.97 31.21 -0.16
N CYS A 48 11.68 30.11 -0.86
CA CYS A 48 10.33 29.82 -1.35
C CYS A 48 9.31 29.55 -0.24
N THR A 49 9.78 29.09 0.93
CA THR A 49 8.94 28.86 2.11
C THR A 49 8.78 30.14 2.95
N GLU A 50 9.88 30.82 3.29
CA GLU A 50 9.86 31.97 4.22
C GLU A 50 9.48 33.30 3.54
N HIS A 51 9.70 33.41 2.23
CA HIS A 51 9.45 34.62 1.42
C HIS A 51 8.60 34.28 0.19
N PHE A 52 7.45 33.66 0.46
CA PHE A 52 6.50 33.24 -0.57
C PHE A 52 6.08 34.42 -1.47
N ASP A 53 5.65 35.54 -0.88
CA ASP A 53 5.14 36.69 -1.61
C ASP A 53 6.20 37.31 -2.54
N GLU A 54 7.44 37.44 -2.07
CA GLU A 54 8.54 37.97 -2.88
C GLU A 54 8.94 37.02 -4.01
N SER A 55 8.97 35.72 -3.71
CA SER A 55 9.28 34.67 -4.70
C SER A 55 8.21 34.63 -5.80
N LEU A 56 6.94 34.68 -5.41
CA LEU A 56 5.81 34.71 -6.32
C LEU A 56 5.80 35.97 -7.20
N LYS A 57 6.00 37.16 -6.61
CA LYS A 57 6.09 38.42 -7.39
C LYS A 57 7.19 38.38 -8.44
N ALA A 58 8.34 37.80 -8.11
CA ALA A 58 9.42 37.64 -9.07
C ALA A 58 9.05 36.69 -10.22
N LEU A 59 8.37 35.58 -9.92
CA LEU A 59 7.91 34.63 -10.94
C LEU A 59 6.78 35.20 -11.81
N ILE A 60 5.86 35.99 -11.24
CA ILE A 60 4.83 36.74 -11.98
C ILE A 60 5.47 37.72 -12.97
N TYR A 61 6.43 38.52 -12.50
CA TYR A 61 7.10 39.50 -13.36
C TYR A 61 7.78 38.86 -14.59
N LEU A 62 8.37 37.67 -14.39
CA LEU A 62 9.00 36.91 -15.46
C LEU A 62 7.96 36.28 -16.40
N SER A 63 6.87 35.71 -15.86
CA SER A 63 5.82 35.09 -16.67
C SER A 63 5.05 36.10 -17.52
N GLU A 64 4.80 37.32 -17.01
CA GLU A 64 4.23 38.44 -17.80
C GLU A 64 5.11 38.81 -18.99
N SER A 65 6.41 38.58 -18.89
CA SER A 65 7.38 38.77 -19.98
C SER A 65 7.57 37.52 -20.84
N SER A 66 6.72 36.49 -20.68
CA SER A 66 6.84 35.16 -21.31
C SER A 66 8.16 34.44 -21.02
N ILE A 67 8.77 34.72 -19.87
CA ILE A 67 10.02 34.07 -19.42
C ILE A 67 9.66 33.06 -18.32
N TRP A 68 9.90 31.78 -18.62
CA TRP A 68 9.61 30.67 -17.71
C TRP A 68 10.91 29.97 -17.28
N PRO A 69 11.59 30.45 -16.22
CA PRO A 69 12.84 29.83 -15.77
C PRO A 69 12.56 28.46 -15.12
N GLU A 70 12.66 27.39 -15.91
CA GLU A 70 12.27 26.03 -15.51
C GLU A 70 12.84 25.60 -14.16
N GLN A 71 14.14 25.80 -13.93
CA GLN A 71 14.76 25.42 -12.66
C GLN A 71 14.14 26.15 -11.46
N ARG A 72 13.80 27.44 -11.61
CA ARG A 72 13.20 28.22 -10.52
C ARG A 72 11.76 27.83 -10.25
N TRP A 73 11.00 27.55 -11.31
CA TRP A 73 9.67 26.98 -11.18
C TRP A 73 9.70 25.60 -10.54
N ARG A 74 10.65 24.74 -10.91
CA ARG A 74 10.85 23.41 -10.30
C ARG A 74 11.10 23.52 -8.80
N GLU A 75 12.04 24.37 -8.39
CA GLU A 75 12.36 24.63 -6.97
C GLU A 75 11.14 25.17 -6.20
N ALA A 76 10.44 26.14 -6.78
CA ALA A 76 9.25 26.73 -6.17
C ALA A 76 8.12 25.70 -5.99
N LEU A 77 7.76 24.97 -7.04
CA LEU A 77 6.71 23.95 -7.00
C LEU A 77 7.02 22.83 -6.01
N GLN A 78 8.28 22.38 -5.94
CA GLN A 78 8.70 21.38 -4.96
C GLN A 78 8.50 21.87 -3.53
N THR A 79 8.88 23.11 -3.24
CA THR A 79 8.63 23.71 -1.93
C THR A 79 7.14 23.88 -1.65
N TRP A 80 6.38 24.34 -2.64
CA TRP A 80 4.95 24.64 -2.49
C TRP A 80 4.05 23.39 -2.44
N SER A 81 4.61 22.22 -2.71
CA SER A 81 3.94 20.92 -2.58
C SER A 81 3.97 20.36 -1.15
N ARG A 82 4.66 21.03 -0.22
CA ARG A 82 4.90 20.55 1.15
C ARG A 82 4.11 21.34 2.19
N ASP A 83 3.84 20.67 3.31
CA ASP A 83 3.23 21.25 4.50
C ASP A 83 1.91 21.99 4.18
N ASP A 84 1.75 23.22 4.65
CA ASP A 84 0.55 24.04 4.47
C ASP A 84 0.58 24.91 3.19
N MET A 85 1.66 24.82 2.41
CA MET A 85 1.86 25.63 1.20
C MET A 85 0.87 25.33 0.05
N PRO A 86 0.40 24.09 -0.19
CA PRO A 86 -0.56 23.83 -1.27
C PRO A 86 -1.82 24.69 -1.15
N MET A 87 -2.32 24.87 0.08
CA MET A 87 -3.49 25.71 0.36
C MET A 87 -3.19 27.20 0.14
N LYS A 88 -2.00 27.67 0.49
CA LYS A 88 -1.60 29.08 0.35
C LYS A 88 -1.29 29.48 -1.10
N THR A 89 -0.83 28.52 -1.92
CA THR A 89 -0.29 28.80 -3.24
C THR A 89 -1.32 28.66 -4.35
N TRP A 90 -2.35 27.84 -4.18
CA TRP A 90 -3.30 27.49 -5.24
C TRP A 90 -3.91 28.72 -5.93
N ASP A 91 -4.53 29.63 -5.17
CA ASP A 91 -5.24 30.80 -5.70
C ASP A 91 -4.37 31.68 -6.59
N ALA A 92 -3.14 31.96 -6.14
CA ALA A 92 -2.27 32.89 -6.83
C ALA A 92 -1.47 32.25 -7.96
N VAL A 93 -1.18 30.94 -7.86
CA VAL A 93 -0.26 30.24 -8.78
C VAL A 93 -1.01 29.51 -9.90
N ALA A 94 -2.21 28.97 -9.65
CA ALA A 94 -2.95 28.20 -10.65
C ALA A 94 -3.22 28.97 -11.97
N PRO A 95 -3.62 30.26 -11.95
CA PRO A 95 -3.79 31.04 -13.18
C PRO A 95 -2.49 31.20 -13.99
N LEU A 96 -1.35 31.33 -13.32
CA LEU A 96 -0.05 31.47 -13.97
C LEU A 96 0.35 30.17 -14.67
N ILE A 97 0.21 29.03 -13.98
CA ILE A 97 0.51 27.71 -14.56
C ILE A 97 -0.42 27.43 -15.75
N ASN A 98 -1.69 27.82 -15.65
CA ASN A 98 -2.63 27.65 -16.77
C ASN A 98 -2.25 28.48 -18.01
N ALA A 99 -1.46 29.55 -17.86
CA ALA A 99 -0.93 30.32 -18.98
C ALA A 99 0.39 29.79 -19.56
N MET A 100 1.03 28.78 -18.93
CA MET A 100 2.25 28.16 -19.47
C MET A 100 1.98 27.50 -20.82
N SER A 101 2.98 27.46 -21.71
CA SER A 101 2.92 26.66 -22.94
C SER A 101 3.02 25.17 -22.64
N GLU A 102 2.61 24.31 -23.57
CA GLU A 102 2.75 22.86 -23.43
C GLU A 102 4.22 22.44 -23.24
N ASP A 103 5.17 23.10 -23.92
CA ASP A 103 6.61 22.81 -23.76
C ASP A 103 7.09 23.07 -22.33
N THR A 104 6.65 24.19 -21.72
CA THR A 104 6.99 24.50 -20.33
C THR A 104 6.31 23.55 -19.35
N LEU A 105 5.04 23.19 -19.58
CA LEU A 105 4.36 22.18 -18.77
C LEU A 105 5.09 20.83 -18.85
N GLN A 106 5.53 20.42 -20.05
CA GLN A 106 6.28 19.18 -20.25
C GLN A 106 7.61 19.19 -19.48
N ALA A 107 8.37 20.28 -19.55
CA ALA A 107 9.65 20.42 -18.84
C ALA A 107 9.50 20.38 -17.30
N LEU A 108 8.30 20.69 -16.79
CA LEU A 108 7.97 20.74 -15.37
C LEU A 108 7.02 19.63 -14.92
N ALA A 109 6.67 18.68 -15.81
CA ALA A 109 5.52 17.80 -15.65
C ALA A 109 5.53 17.02 -14.31
N HIS A 110 6.69 16.53 -13.89
CA HIS A 110 6.81 15.81 -12.61
C HIS A 110 6.49 16.71 -11.41
N THR A 111 7.14 17.87 -11.30
CA THR A 111 6.93 18.77 -10.17
C THR A 111 5.57 19.45 -10.19
N LEU A 112 5.03 19.71 -11.38
CA LEU A 112 3.67 20.22 -11.55
C LEU A 112 2.63 19.16 -11.16
N GLY A 113 2.79 17.92 -11.63
CA GLY A 113 1.90 16.83 -11.27
C GLY A 113 1.81 16.66 -9.75
N TRP A 114 2.96 16.60 -9.08
CA TRP A 114 3.01 16.50 -7.63
C TRP A 114 2.34 17.70 -6.92
N TRP A 115 2.59 18.92 -7.39
CA TRP A 115 1.97 20.11 -6.83
C TRP A 115 0.44 20.11 -7.02
N ILE A 116 -0.05 19.75 -8.21
CA ILE A 116 -1.49 19.62 -8.52
C ILE A 116 -2.14 18.56 -7.62
N GLU A 117 -1.51 17.40 -7.44
CA GLU A 117 -1.96 16.35 -6.52
C GLU A 117 -2.10 16.90 -5.09
N ARG A 118 -1.08 17.63 -4.61
CA ARG A 118 -1.10 18.19 -3.25
C ARG A 118 -2.19 19.25 -3.07
N CYS A 119 -2.36 20.15 -4.03
CA CYS A 119 -3.41 21.19 -3.98
C CYS A 119 -4.82 20.60 -4.08
N SER A 120 -5.02 19.50 -4.83
CA SER A 120 -6.34 18.90 -5.03
C SER A 120 -7.02 18.42 -3.74
N LYS A 121 -6.25 18.14 -2.69
CA LYS A 121 -6.77 17.71 -1.37
C LYS A 121 -7.52 18.80 -0.61
N THR A 122 -7.30 20.07 -0.95
CA THR A 122 -7.86 21.23 -0.26
C THR A 122 -8.46 22.26 -1.22
N LEU A 123 -8.89 21.81 -2.40
CA LEU A 123 -9.28 22.68 -3.50
C LEU A 123 -10.63 23.38 -3.23
N THR A 124 -10.62 24.70 -3.12
CA THR A 124 -11.83 25.52 -2.85
C THR A 124 -12.20 26.47 -3.98
N THR A 125 -11.24 26.85 -4.82
CA THR A 125 -11.38 27.84 -5.91
C THR A 125 -10.83 27.28 -7.23
N HIS A 126 -11.03 28.01 -8.34
CA HIS A 126 -10.41 27.72 -9.64
C HIS A 126 -10.60 26.28 -10.16
N GLN A 127 -11.75 25.66 -9.88
CA GLN A 127 -12.04 24.28 -10.28
C GLN A 127 -11.92 24.07 -11.80
N ASP A 128 -12.33 25.04 -12.62
CA ASP A 128 -12.19 24.94 -14.07
C ASP A 128 -10.73 24.99 -14.54
N ILE A 129 -9.88 25.74 -13.84
CA ILE A 129 -8.43 25.75 -14.08
C ILE A 129 -7.85 24.39 -13.69
N PHE A 130 -8.22 23.83 -12.55
CA PHE A 130 -7.81 22.50 -12.13
C PHE A 130 -8.15 21.43 -13.19
N ARG A 131 -9.40 21.43 -13.66
CA ARG A 131 -9.87 20.50 -14.71
C ARG A 131 -9.10 20.68 -16.01
N SER A 132 -8.89 21.94 -16.43
CA SER A 132 -8.09 22.29 -17.61
C SER A 132 -6.65 21.77 -17.50
N LEU A 133 -5.98 22.04 -16.37
CA LEU A 133 -4.61 21.62 -16.12
C LEU A 133 -4.48 20.09 -16.12
N CYS A 134 -5.39 19.36 -15.46
CA CYS A 134 -5.37 17.90 -15.48
C CYS A 134 -5.48 17.36 -16.92
N LYS A 135 -6.40 17.90 -17.73
CA LYS A 135 -6.57 17.50 -19.13
C LYS A 135 -5.30 17.76 -19.95
N ARG A 136 -4.69 18.94 -19.79
CA ARG A 136 -3.46 19.31 -20.49
C ARG A 136 -2.30 18.42 -20.09
N MET A 137 -2.12 18.18 -18.79
CA MET A 137 -1.10 17.30 -18.25
C MET A 137 -1.20 15.86 -18.79
N LEU A 138 -2.41 15.31 -18.94
CA LEU A 138 -2.61 13.98 -19.54
C LEU A 138 -2.30 13.94 -21.05
N ALA A 139 -2.44 15.07 -21.74
CA ALA A 139 -2.12 15.21 -23.16
C ALA A 139 -0.61 15.31 -23.45
N ILE A 140 0.21 15.62 -22.45
CA ILE A 140 1.67 15.73 -22.62
C ILE A 140 2.26 14.36 -23.04
N PRO A 141 3.09 14.30 -24.10
CA PRO A 141 3.72 13.08 -24.56
C PRO A 141 4.91 12.71 -23.67
N LEU A 142 4.60 12.18 -22.49
CA LEU A 142 5.61 11.66 -21.54
C LEU A 142 6.07 10.26 -21.94
N LYS A 143 7.28 9.90 -21.52
CA LYS A 143 7.75 8.52 -21.57
C LYS A 143 6.85 7.63 -20.71
N ALA A 144 6.84 6.33 -21.00
CA ALA A 144 6.08 5.39 -20.19
C ALA A 144 6.74 5.14 -18.83
N ASP A 145 8.07 5.18 -18.74
CA ASP A 145 8.79 4.88 -17.50
C ASP A 145 8.88 6.12 -16.60
N SER A 146 8.91 5.91 -15.28
CA SER A 146 9.00 7.00 -14.28
C SER A 146 10.39 7.62 -14.10
N ASP A 147 11.41 7.12 -14.81
CA ASP A 147 12.85 7.42 -14.61
C ASP A 147 13.33 7.24 -13.14
N THR A 148 12.51 6.60 -12.28
CA THR A 148 12.79 6.41 -10.86
C THR A 148 13.75 5.23 -10.66
N LEU A 149 14.84 5.49 -9.94
CA LEU A 149 15.86 4.49 -9.63
C LEU A 149 15.82 4.09 -8.16
N VAL A 150 15.91 2.79 -7.88
CA VAL A 150 16.14 2.22 -6.55
C VAL A 150 17.49 1.51 -6.58
N ASN A 151 18.44 1.95 -5.75
CA ASN A 151 19.82 1.45 -5.73
C ASN A 151 20.56 1.54 -7.09
N GLY A 152 20.16 2.48 -7.94
CA GLY A 152 20.76 2.68 -9.27
C GLY A 152 20.10 1.92 -10.41
N GLU A 153 19.11 1.07 -10.12
CA GLU A 153 18.34 0.32 -11.11
C GLU A 153 16.90 0.86 -11.25
N PRO A 154 16.26 0.77 -12.43
CA PRO A 154 14.86 1.12 -12.59
C PRO A 154 13.96 0.36 -11.61
N ILE A 155 13.01 1.07 -11.02
CA ILE A 155 12.04 0.46 -10.12
C ILE A 155 11.08 -0.43 -10.93
N ASP A 156 11.09 -1.74 -10.68
CA ASP A 156 10.18 -2.70 -11.32
C ASP A 156 8.97 -2.99 -10.41
N ASN A 157 8.19 -1.94 -10.12
CA ASN A 157 7.04 -2.01 -9.23
C ASN A 157 5.93 -1.08 -9.75
N PRO A 158 4.81 -1.61 -10.29
CA PRO A 158 3.77 -0.81 -10.93
C PRO A 158 3.15 0.28 -10.04
N VAL A 159 2.97 0.01 -8.74
CA VAL A 159 2.40 0.98 -7.80
C VAL A 159 3.40 2.10 -7.53
N SER A 160 4.64 1.73 -7.24
CA SER A 160 5.70 2.69 -6.96
C SER A 160 6.02 3.56 -8.17
N GLU A 161 5.99 3.01 -9.39
CA GLU A 161 6.10 3.82 -10.60
C GLU A 161 4.91 4.77 -10.76
N ALA A 162 3.68 4.28 -10.56
CA ALA A 162 2.47 5.08 -10.74
C ALA A 162 2.46 6.31 -9.81
N ILE A 163 2.73 6.13 -8.51
CA ILE A 163 2.72 7.23 -7.53
C ILE A 163 3.88 8.22 -7.69
N ASN A 164 4.86 7.92 -8.55
CA ASN A 164 5.99 8.80 -8.88
C ASN A 164 5.92 9.33 -10.33
N HIS A 165 4.92 8.93 -11.10
CA HIS A 165 4.77 9.38 -12.49
C HIS A 165 3.74 10.52 -12.60
N PRO A 166 3.95 11.54 -13.47
CA PRO A 166 3.01 12.66 -13.64
C PRO A 166 1.56 12.23 -13.92
N VAL A 167 1.36 11.16 -14.69
CA VAL A 167 0.01 10.60 -14.95
C VAL A 167 -0.63 10.07 -13.67
N GLY A 168 0.13 9.40 -12.80
CA GLY A 168 -0.41 8.90 -11.53
C GLY A 168 -0.77 10.06 -10.60
N TYR A 169 0.10 11.07 -10.47
CA TYR A 169 -0.22 12.29 -9.71
C TYR A 169 -1.51 12.97 -10.18
N VAL A 170 -1.69 13.14 -11.50
CA VAL A 170 -2.92 13.74 -12.05
C VAL A 170 -4.13 12.84 -11.80
N THR A 171 -3.97 11.52 -11.87
CA THR A 171 -5.07 10.58 -11.59
C THR A 171 -5.48 10.64 -10.11
N GLU A 172 -4.52 10.69 -9.19
CA GLU A 172 -4.78 10.91 -7.75
C GLU A 172 -5.45 12.27 -7.51
N ALA A 173 -5.00 13.32 -8.19
CA ALA A 173 -5.59 14.64 -8.08
C ALA A 173 -7.07 14.64 -8.49
N LEU A 174 -7.40 13.96 -9.58
CA LEU A 174 -8.77 13.78 -10.04
C LEU A 174 -9.63 13.02 -9.02
N PHE A 175 -9.09 11.98 -8.36
CA PHE A 175 -9.79 11.28 -7.27
C PHE A 175 -10.00 12.15 -6.04
N ASN A 176 -8.99 12.93 -5.62
CA ASN A 176 -9.14 13.88 -4.51
C ASN A 176 -10.28 14.84 -4.78
N HIS A 177 -10.40 15.37 -6.01
CA HIS A 177 -11.51 16.23 -6.38
C HIS A 177 -12.84 15.47 -6.46
N LEU A 178 -12.88 14.24 -6.99
CA LEU A 178 -14.09 13.42 -6.99
C LEU A 178 -14.63 13.21 -5.56
N PHE A 179 -13.79 12.74 -4.64
CA PHE A 179 -14.17 12.44 -3.26
C PHE A 179 -14.28 13.66 -2.34
N SER A 180 -13.85 14.84 -2.80
CA SER A 180 -14.24 16.10 -2.13
C SER A 180 -15.72 16.41 -2.28
N ASN A 181 -16.41 15.78 -3.24
CA ASN A 181 -17.85 15.79 -3.35
C ASN A 181 -18.42 14.59 -2.57
N GLU A 182 -19.60 14.74 -1.97
CA GLU A 182 -20.29 13.68 -1.22
C GLU A 182 -20.88 12.60 -2.16
N MET A 183 -20.01 11.85 -2.85
CA MET A 183 -20.41 10.80 -3.79
C MET A 183 -21.15 9.66 -3.08
N GLN A 184 -22.27 9.25 -3.67
CA GLN A 184 -23.07 8.10 -3.27
C GLN A 184 -22.94 6.95 -4.27
N ASP A 185 -23.51 5.80 -3.88
CA ASP A 185 -23.66 4.67 -4.80
C ASP A 185 -24.59 5.08 -5.97
N ASP A 186 -24.24 4.66 -7.19
CA ASP A 186 -24.97 4.90 -8.44
C ASP A 186 -25.09 6.38 -8.89
N ASP A 187 -24.31 7.30 -8.33
CA ASP A 187 -24.27 8.73 -8.74
C ASP A 187 -23.75 8.97 -10.17
N LEU A 188 -23.10 7.96 -10.77
CA LEU A 188 -22.37 8.03 -12.03
C LEU A 188 -21.12 8.92 -11.96
N LEU A 189 -20.16 8.68 -12.87
CA LEU A 189 -19.03 9.58 -12.99
C LEU A 189 -19.50 10.96 -13.50
N PRO A 190 -19.04 12.07 -12.91
CA PRO A 190 -19.35 13.39 -13.43
C PRO A 190 -18.92 13.56 -14.89
N SER A 191 -19.73 14.21 -15.71
CA SER A 191 -19.48 14.38 -17.16
C SER A 191 -18.18 15.09 -17.50
N TRP A 192 -17.62 15.88 -16.57
CA TRP A 192 -16.32 16.53 -16.73
C TRP A 192 -15.14 15.58 -16.45
N LEU A 193 -15.36 14.51 -15.69
CA LEU A 193 -14.34 13.57 -15.23
C LEU A 193 -14.30 12.30 -16.09
N GLU A 194 -15.46 11.76 -16.44
CA GLU A 194 -15.61 10.51 -17.21
C GLU A 194 -14.71 10.46 -18.47
N PRO A 195 -14.58 11.52 -19.30
CA PRO A 195 -13.72 11.47 -20.48
C PRO A 195 -12.24 11.28 -20.14
N SER A 196 -11.75 11.87 -19.05
CA SER A 196 -10.37 11.75 -18.61
C SER A 196 -10.08 10.33 -18.09
N PHE A 197 -10.97 9.78 -17.27
CA PHE A 197 -10.85 8.39 -16.80
C PHE A 197 -10.95 7.40 -17.96
N THR A 198 -11.82 7.65 -18.93
CA THR A 198 -11.94 6.81 -20.13
C THR A 198 -10.68 6.85 -20.98
N ALA A 199 -10.08 8.04 -21.15
CA ALA A 199 -8.82 8.18 -21.88
C ALA A 199 -7.66 7.41 -21.20
N LEU A 200 -7.59 7.42 -19.86
CA LEU A 200 -6.61 6.63 -19.11
C LEU A 200 -6.76 5.12 -19.35
N CYS A 201 -7.95 4.65 -19.74
CA CYS A 201 -8.22 3.26 -20.10
C CYS A 201 -7.88 2.91 -21.57
N ASP A 202 -7.17 3.77 -22.31
CA ASP A 202 -6.59 3.41 -23.61
C ASP A 202 -5.27 2.62 -23.44
N VAL A 203 -5.28 1.35 -23.86
CA VAL A 203 -4.13 0.45 -23.78
C VAL A 203 -3.00 0.83 -24.74
N ASN A 204 -3.31 1.53 -25.84
CA ASN A 204 -2.31 1.93 -26.83
C ASN A 204 -1.45 3.09 -26.33
N THR A 205 -1.90 3.79 -25.29
CA THR A 205 -1.14 4.85 -24.63
C THR A 205 -0.43 4.29 -23.41
N HIS A 206 0.79 3.78 -23.59
CA HIS A 206 1.53 3.05 -22.54
C HIS A 206 1.72 3.84 -21.22
N ARG A 207 1.98 5.15 -21.29
CA ARG A 207 2.11 6.02 -20.10
C ARG A 207 0.85 6.07 -19.23
N PHE A 208 -0.32 5.74 -19.80
CA PHE A 208 -1.58 5.70 -19.05
C PHE A 208 -1.75 4.45 -18.19
N ARG A 209 -0.83 3.48 -18.29
CA ARG A 209 -0.77 2.35 -17.35
C ARG A 209 -0.66 2.82 -15.91
N HIS A 210 0.12 3.87 -15.65
CA HIS A 210 0.21 4.50 -14.32
C HIS A 210 -1.15 4.97 -13.81
N GLY A 211 -1.95 5.58 -14.69
CA GLY A 211 -3.32 5.96 -14.34
C GLY A 211 -4.20 4.75 -14.04
N ARG A 212 -4.09 3.68 -14.84
CA ARG A 212 -4.84 2.42 -14.59
C ARG A 212 -4.48 1.76 -13.25
N VAL A 213 -3.23 1.84 -12.81
CA VAL A 213 -2.83 1.39 -11.46
C VAL A 213 -3.58 2.16 -10.38
N ILE A 214 -3.66 3.49 -10.49
CA ILE A 214 -4.40 4.34 -9.53
C ILE A 214 -5.92 4.14 -9.63
N LEU A 215 -6.46 3.94 -10.83
CA LEU A 215 -7.87 3.56 -11.00
C LEU A 215 -8.17 2.21 -10.32
N ALA A 216 -7.27 1.23 -10.45
CA ALA A 216 -7.43 -0.09 -9.85
C ALA A 216 -7.31 -0.07 -8.32
N SER A 217 -6.46 0.79 -7.73
CA SER A 217 -6.42 0.98 -6.28
C SER A 217 -7.70 1.60 -5.70
N ASN A 218 -8.50 2.25 -6.55
CA ASN A 218 -9.81 2.83 -6.24
C ASN A 218 -10.98 2.05 -6.89
N LEU A 219 -10.77 0.78 -7.26
CA LEU A 219 -11.74 0.00 -8.03
C LEU A 219 -13.10 -0.14 -7.34
N ILE A 220 -13.12 -0.35 -6.02
CA ILE A 220 -14.38 -0.54 -5.28
C ILE A 220 -15.20 0.76 -5.25
N PRO A 221 -14.63 1.92 -4.86
CA PRO A 221 -15.33 3.20 -5.01
C PRO A 221 -15.86 3.45 -6.42
N LEU A 222 -15.06 3.22 -7.47
CA LEU A 222 -15.50 3.38 -8.86
C LEU A 222 -16.66 2.46 -9.20
N LEU A 223 -16.59 1.19 -8.81
CA LEU A 223 -17.65 0.21 -9.06
C LEU A 223 -18.96 0.59 -8.36
N ARG A 224 -18.88 1.25 -7.19
CA ARG A 224 -20.06 1.71 -6.45
C ARG A 224 -20.67 2.97 -7.06
N ILE A 225 -19.84 3.91 -7.51
CA ILE A 225 -20.30 5.17 -8.10
C ILE A 225 -20.87 4.95 -9.50
N ASP A 226 -20.13 4.22 -10.35
CA ASP A 226 -20.52 3.95 -11.74
C ASP A 226 -20.18 2.50 -12.12
N PRO A 227 -21.10 1.55 -11.81
CA PRO A 227 -20.87 0.15 -12.09
C PRO A 227 -20.74 -0.16 -13.59
N VAL A 228 -21.48 0.57 -14.44
CA VAL A 228 -21.52 0.33 -15.89
C VAL A 228 -20.20 0.75 -16.51
N TRP A 229 -19.74 1.96 -16.20
CA TRP A 229 -18.47 2.48 -16.70
C TRP A 229 -17.29 1.63 -16.22
N THR A 230 -17.28 1.26 -14.93
CA THR A 230 -16.16 0.52 -14.32
C THR A 230 -16.00 -0.87 -14.95
N LYS A 231 -17.11 -1.57 -15.21
CA LYS A 231 -17.11 -2.87 -15.90
C LYS A 231 -16.58 -2.75 -17.33
N ALA A 232 -17.06 -1.76 -18.08
CA ALA A 232 -16.72 -1.62 -19.49
C ALA A 232 -15.26 -1.17 -19.72
N ASN A 233 -14.74 -0.30 -18.86
CA ASN A 233 -13.48 0.39 -19.11
C ASN A 233 -12.30 -0.15 -18.30
N LEU A 234 -12.51 -0.53 -17.03
CA LEU A 234 -11.42 -0.85 -16.10
C LEU A 234 -11.30 -2.36 -15.84
N LEU A 235 -12.41 -3.05 -15.56
CA LEU A 235 -12.36 -4.47 -15.13
C LEU A 235 -11.76 -5.40 -16.20
N ARG A 236 -11.87 -5.05 -17.48
CA ARG A 236 -11.25 -5.78 -18.59
C ARG A 236 -9.72 -5.89 -18.49
N PHE A 237 -9.04 -5.12 -17.65
CA PHE A 237 -7.59 -5.20 -17.49
C PHE A 237 -7.14 -6.22 -16.44
N PHE A 238 -8.06 -6.86 -15.72
CA PHE A 238 -7.73 -7.91 -14.74
C PHE A 238 -7.48 -9.29 -15.38
N ASN A 239 -7.95 -9.52 -16.61
CA ASN A 239 -7.65 -10.76 -17.32
C ASN A 239 -6.17 -10.80 -17.73
N TRP A 240 -5.62 -12.01 -17.78
CA TRP A 240 -4.20 -12.24 -18.06
C TRP A 240 -3.85 -12.37 -19.56
N ASP A 241 -4.77 -12.05 -20.47
CA ASP A 241 -4.50 -12.07 -21.92
C ASP A 241 -3.46 -11.01 -22.32
N ASN A 242 -3.34 -9.94 -21.52
CA ASN A 242 -2.25 -8.98 -21.58
C ASN A 242 -1.54 -8.91 -20.21
N PRO A 243 -0.47 -9.71 -19.99
CA PRO A 243 0.19 -9.81 -18.69
C PRO A 243 0.73 -8.48 -18.15
N ALA A 244 1.15 -7.55 -19.02
CA ALA A 244 1.65 -6.26 -18.57
C ALA A 244 0.54 -5.40 -17.95
N GLU A 245 -0.65 -5.39 -18.55
CA GLU A 245 -1.80 -4.64 -18.02
C GLU A 245 -2.42 -5.35 -16.82
N ALA A 246 -2.50 -6.69 -16.86
CA ALA A 246 -2.96 -7.51 -15.73
C ALA A 246 -2.11 -7.28 -14.50
N ARG A 247 -0.78 -7.40 -14.64
CA ARG A 247 0.19 -7.14 -13.57
C ARG A 247 -0.06 -5.78 -12.93
N SER A 248 -0.10 -4.71 -13.72
CA SER A 248 -0.31 -3.35 -13.20
C SER A 248 -1.66 -3.16 -12.51
N THR A 249 -2.73 -3.69 -13.09
CA THR A 249 -4.08 -3.52 -12.54
C THR A 249 -4.25 -4.35 -11.26
N TRP A 250 -3.73 -5.58 -11.22
CA TRP A 250 -3.67 -6.39 -10.00
C TRP A 250 -2.81 -5.73 -8.92
N SER A 251 -1.62 -5.22 -9.23
CA SER A 251 -0.78 -4.50 -8.27
C SER A 251 -1.52 -3.30 -7.67
N GLY A 252 -2.24 -2.52 -8.49
CA GLY A 252 -3.07 -1.42 -8.02
C GLY A 252 -4.14 -1.86 -7.02
N PHE A 253 -4.93 -2.89 -7.35
CA PHE A 253 -5.95 -3.43 -6.44
C PHE A 253 -5.35 -4.01 -5.15
N LEU A 254 -4.24 -4.75 -5.27
CA LEU A 254 -3.55 -5.42 -4.16
C LEU A 254 -2.74 -4.47 -3.27
N TRP A 255 -2.66 -3.18 -3.60
CA TRP A 255 -2.05 -2.17 -2.75
C TRP A 255 -2.90 -1.87 -1.50
N SER A 256 -4.23 -1.91 -1.62
CA SER A 256 -5.16 -1.80 -0.49
C SER A 256 -6.41 -2.68 -0.70
N PRO A 257 -6.24 -4.01 -0.72
CA PRO A 257 -7.29 -4.92 -1.13
C PRO A 257 -8.41 -4.97 -0.09
N ARG A 258 -9.65 -5.07 -0.56
CA ARG A 258 -10.83 -5.26 0.30
C ARG A 258 -11.75 -6.34 -0.28
N LEU A 259 -12.34 -7.12 0.61
CA LEU A 259 -13.29 -8.17 0.29
C LEU A 259 -14.69 -7.60 0.01
N TYR A 260 -14.84 -6.90 -1.12
CA TYR A 260 -16.12 -6.39 -1.56
C TYR A 260 -16.85 -7.41 -2.43
N GLN A 261 -17.83 -8.10 -1.83
CA GLN A 261 -18.54 -9.23 -2.45
C GLN A 261 -19.02 -8.99 -3.89
N PRO A 262 -19.71 -7.86 -4.24
CA PRO A 262 -20.17 -7.63 -5.61
C PRO A 262 -19.05 -7.55 -6.66
N LEU A 263 -17.85 -7.12 -6.27
CA LEU A 263 -16.69 -7.11 -7.16
C LEU A 263 -16.23 -8.54 -7.47
N PHE A 264 -16.19 -9.40 -6.45
CA PHE A 264 -15.79 -10.80 -6.58
C PHE A 264 -16.75 -11.61 -7.45
N ASP A 265 -18.03 -11.24 -7.51
CA ASP A 265 -18.99 -11.84 -8.44
C ASP A 265 -18.65 -11.54 -9.92
N ILE A 266 -17.97 -10.41 -10.19
CA ILE A 266 -17.65 -9.94 -11.55
C ILE A 266 -16.32 -10.52 -12.04
N PHE A 267 -15.23 -10.33 -11.28
CA PHE A 267 -13.89 -10.72 -11.71
C PHE A 267 -13.44 -12.11 -11.17
N LYS A 268 -14.40 -12.94 -10.72
CA LYS A 268 -14.16 -14.22 -10.04
C LYS A 268 -13.11 -15.09 -10.75
N GLN A 269 -13.28 -15.25 -12.06
CA GLN A 269 -12.44 -16.13 -12.86
C GLN A 269 -11.03 -15.56 -13.02
N ASP A 270 -10.91 -14.26 -13.26
CA ASP A 270 -9.62 -13.58 -13.33
C ASP A 270 -8.90 -13.63 -11.97
N PHE A 271 -9.64 -13.44 -10.86
CA PHE A 271 -9.11 -13.59 -9.51
C PHE A 271 -8.52 -14.98 -9.28
N LEU A 272 -9.25 -16.06 -9.59
CA LEU A 272 -8.74 -17.42 -9.40
C LEU A 272 -7.54 -17.74 -10.30
N ARG A 273 -7.54 -17.26 -11.56
CA ARG A 273 -6.44 -17.46 -12.52
C ARG A 273 -5.14 -16.76 -12.12
N THR A 274 -5.20 -15.71 -11.30
CA THR A 274 -4.01 -14.99 -10.83
C THR A 274 -3.03 -15.88 -10.06
N VAL A 275 -3.48 -17.02 -9.53
CA VAL A 275 -2.58 -17.99 -8.90
C VAL A 275 -1.54 -18.58 -9.86
N ASP A 276 -1.81 -18.58 -11.16
CA ASP A 276 -0.90 -19.06 -12.20
C ASP A 276 0.11 -17.98 -12.65
N HIS A 277 0.02 -16.78 -12.09
CA HIS A 277 0.81 -15.59 -12.46
C HIS A 277 1.47 -14.89 -11.26
N LEU A 278 1.66 -15.61 -10.16
CA LEU A 278 2.21 -15.08 -8.91
C LEU A 278 3.62 -14.50 -9.07
N ASP A 279 4.41 -15.03 -9.99
CA ASP A 279 5.76 -14.57 -10.32
C ASP A 279 5.78 -13.15 -10.89
N LEU A 280 4.69 -12.73 -11.55
CA LEU A 280 4.55 -11.39 -12.11
C LEU A 280 4.13 -10.34 -11.07
N LEU A 281 3.57 -10.75 -9.93
CA LEU A 281 3.04 -9.81 -8.92
C LEU A 281 4.12 -9.17 -8.04
N GLY A 282 5.36 -9.67 -8.07
CA GLY A 282 6.44 -9.14 -7.24
C GLY A 282 6.07 -9.11 -5.75
N GLU A 283 6.22 -7.94 -5.11
CA GLU A 283 5.91 -7.78 -3.69
C GLU A 283 4.43 -7.99 -3.34
N HIS A 284 3.51 -7.85 -4.31
CA HIS A 284 2.06 -8.00 -4.08
C HIS A 284 1.58 -9.46 -4.07
N LYS A 285 2.48 -10.40 -4.36
CA LYS A 285 2.20 -11.84 -4.35
C LYS A 285 1.58 -12.30 -3.02
N ASN A 286 2.19 -11.90 -1.90
CA ASN A 286 1.75 -12.32 -0.57
C ASN A 286 0.41 -11.68 -0.18
N GLN A 287 0.14 -10.46 -0.65
CA GLN A 287 -1.14 -9.77 -0.49
C GLN A 287 -2.23 -10.52 -1.25
N TYR A 288 -1.97 -10.95 -2.48
CA TYR A 288 -2.93 -11.78 -3.23
C TYR A 288 -3.24 -13.09 -2.49
N ILE A 289 -2.22 -13.82 -2.03
CA ILE A 289 -2.41 -15.08 -1.29
C ILE A 289 -3.22 -14.85 -0.01
N SER A 290 -2.97 -13.74 0.68
CA SER A 290 -3.74 -13.37 1.87
C SER A 290 -5.21 -13.11 1.51
N VAL A 291 -5.48 -12.33 0.45
CA VAL A 291 -6.84 -12.06 -0.04
C VAL A 291 -7.55 -13.34 -0.47
N LEU A 292 -6.86 -14.26 -1.16
CA LEU A 292 -7.37 -15.59 -1.53
C LEU A 292 -7.76 -16.39 -0.27
N THR A 293 -6.93 -16.34 0.76
CA THR A 293 -7.20 -17.01 2.05
C THR A 293 -8.42 -16.42 2.74
N TYR A 294 -8.53 -15.09 2.83
CA TYR A 294 -9.70 -14.44 3.43
C TYR A 294 -10.97 -14.68 2.61
N ALA A 295 -10.89 -14.67 1.28
CA ALA A 295 -12.03 -15.03 0.42
C ALA A 295 -12.49 -16.47 0.67
N ALA A 296 -11.57 -17.41 0.87
CA ALA A 296 -11.88 -18.79 1.21
C ALA A 296 -12.52 -18.97 2.60
N LEU A 297 -12.22 -18.08 3.55
CA LEU A 297 -12.84 -18.09 4.87
C LEU A 297 -14.26 -17.47 4.84
N ASP A 298 -14.43 -16.37 4.12
CA ASP A 298 -15.62 -15.50 4.28
C ASP A 298 -16.58 -15.46 3.07
N MET A 299 -16.21 -16.06 1.92
CA MET A 299 -17.03 -16.03 0.68
C MET A 299 -17.52 -17.41 0.21
N SER A 300 -17.81 -18.33 1.13
CA SER A 300 -18.28 -19.70 0.84
C SER A 300 -19.56 -19.79 -0.02
N GLU A 301 -20.36 -18.72 -0.11
CA GLU A 301 -21.56 -18.68 -0.95
C GLU A 301 -21.27 -18.32 -2.42
N ARG A 302 -20.10 -17.74 -2.71
CA ARG A 302 -19.71 -17.24 -4.04
C ARG A 302 -18.71 -18.13 -4.74
N PHE A 303 -17.86 -18.77 -3.95
CA PHE A 303 -16.83 -19.68 -4.42
C PHE A 303 -17.14 -21.09 -3.94
N THR A 304 -16.88 -22.05 -4.81
CA THR A 304 -16.96 -23.47 -4.46
C THR A 304 -15.65 -23.94 -3.81
N ASP A 305 -15.76 -24.94 -2.94
CA ASP A 305 -14.57 -25.62 -2.40
C ASP A 305 -13.66 -26.18 -3.50
N PHE A 306 -14.22 -26.57 -4.66
CA PHE A 306 -13.43 -27.07 -5.79
C PHE A 306 -12.54 -25.98 -6.39
N GLU A 307 -13.08 -24.78 -6.63
CA GLU A 307 -12.32 -23.65 -7.16
C GLU A 307 -11.18 -23.25 -6.22
N PHE A 308 -11.45 -23.13 -4.91
CA PHE A 308 -10.39 -22.84 -3.94
C PHE A 308 -9.37 -23.96 -3.83
N ARG A 309 -9.80 -25.24 -3.81
CA ARG A 309 -8.86 -26.37 -3.82
C ARG A 309 -7.94 -26.32 -5.02
N GLN A 310 -8.44 -26.01 -6.21
CA GLN A 310 -7.60 -25.89 -7.40
C GLN A 310 -6.56 -24.80 -7.20
N ALA A 311 -6.97 -23.61 -6.74
CA ALA A 311 -6.05 -22.51 -6.48
C ALA A 311 -5.01 -22.84 -5.39
N PHE A 312 -5.41 -23.40 -4.24
CA PHE A 312 -4.45 -23.73 -3.19
C PHE A 312 -3.47 -24.85 -3.59
N ASN A 313 -3.87 -25.76 -4.50
CA ASN A 313 -2.97 -26.83 -4.96
C ASN A 313 -1.85 -26.35 -5.88
N THR A 314 -1.99 -25.20 -6.55
CA THR A 314 -0.92 -24.63 -7.39
C THR A 314 0.15 -23.91 -6.57
N LEU A 315 -0.19 -23.47 -5.36
CA LEU A 315 0.73 -22.77 -4.45
C LEU A 315 1.96 -23.62 -4.11
N THR A 316 3.12 -22.98 -3.99
CA THR A 316 4.35 -23.60 -3.51
C THR A 316 4.34 -23.76 -1.98
N ASN A 317 5.34 -24.42 -1.40
CA ASN A 317 5.44 -24.52 0.07
C ASN A 317 5.64 -23.14 0.73
N GLU A 318 6.40 -22.24 0.10
CA GLU A 318 6.59 -20.87 0.59
C GLU A 318 5.28 -20.08 0.57
N ASP A 319 4.48 -20.24 -0.48
CA ASP A 319 3.17 -19.59 -0.59
C ASP A 319 2.19 -20.06 0.49
N LEU A 320 2.22 -21.36 0.81
CA LEU A 320 1.42 -21.94 1.89
C LEU A 320 1.83 -21.42 3.27
N GLU A 321 3.05 -20.90 3.44
CA GLU A 321 3.43 -20.18 4.66
C GLU A 321 2.62 -18.89 4.80
N THR A 322 2.44 -18.14 3.72
CA THR A 322 1.60 -16.94 3.70
C THR A 322 0.14 -17.28 3.99
N VAL A 323 -0.37 -18.41 3.47
CA VAL A 323 -1.71 -18.90 3.83
C VAL A 323 -1.82 -19.13 5.33
N LEU A 324 -0.88 -19.84 5.95
CA LEU A 324 -0.90 -20.08 7.41
C LEU A 324 -0.80 -18.79 8.21
N GLN A 325 0.01 -17.83 7.78
CA GLN A 325 0.10 -16.52 8.43
C GLN A 325 -1.24 -15.78 8.36
N ALA A 326 -1.91 -15.78 7.20
CA ALA A 326 -3.24 -15.18 7.04
C ALA A 326 -4.30 -15.89 7.90
N LEU A 327 -4.29 -17.22 7.98
CA LEU A 327 -5.18 -17.99 8.87
C LEU A 327 -4.96 -17.62 10.35
N THR A 328 -3.70 -17.49 10.78
CA THR A 328 -3.36 -17.08 12.16
C THR A 328 -3.84 -15.66 12.44
N GLN A 329 -3.59 -14.72 11.53
CA GLN A 329 -4.07 -13.34 11.65
C GLN A 329 -5.60 -13.26 11.72
N ALA A 330 -6.31 -14.03 10.88
CA ALA A 330 -7.77 -14.10 10.90
C ALA A 330 -8.31 -14.59 12.25
N LEU A 331 -7.68 -15.64 12.80
CA LEU A 331 -8.05 -16.23 14.07
C LEU A 331 -7.78 -15.29 15.25
N GLU A 332 -6.64 -14.59 15.25
CA GLU A 332 -6.30 -13.59 16.27
C GLU A 332 -7.25 -12.39 16.22
N ALA A 333 -7.60 -11.92 15.02
CA ALA A 333 -8.57 -10.85 14.82
C ALA A 333 -9.99 -11.21 15.33
N ALA A 334 -10.34 -12.51 15.37
CA ALA A 334 -11.61 -12.97 15.92
C ALA A 334 -11.72 -12.79 17.46
N SER A 335 -10.61 -12.55 18.16
CA SER A 335 -10.54 -12.26 19.60
C SER A 335 -11.41 -13.21 20.45
N ASP A 336 -12.50 -12.73 21.07
CA ASP A 336 -13.39 -13.51 21.94
C ASP A 336 -14.21 -14.58 21.19
N GLN A 337 -14.21 -14.54 19.85
CA GLN A 337 -14.88 -15.52 19.00
C GLN A 337 -13.93 -16.57 18.42
N ARG A 338 -12.66 -16.62 18.85
CA ARG A 338 -11.63 -17.49 18.26
C ARG A 338 -12.01 -18.97 18.24
N GLU A 339 -12.68 -19.51 19.26
CA GLU A 339 -13.09 -20.92 19.30
C GLU A 339 -14.20 -21.21 18.28
N ALA A 340 -15.18 -20.31 18.18
CA ALA A 340 -16.24 -20.41 17.17
C ALA A 340 -15.67 -20.25 15.76
N TYR A 341 -14.72 -19.32 15.58
CA TYR A 341 -14.01 -19.10 14.33
C TYR A 341 -13.19 -20.33 13.93
N TRP A 342 -12.49 -20.95 14.89
CA TRP A 342 -11.76 -22.19 14.68
C TRP A 342 -12.66 -23.30 14.15
N ALA A 343 -13.81 -23.52 14.81
CA ALA A 343 -14.74 -24.59 14.46
C ALA A 343 -15.42 -24.36 13.10
N ASN A 344 -15.82 -23.11 12.82
CA ASN A 344 -16.66 -22.78 11.66
C ASN A 344 -15.86 -22.34 10.42
N ARG A 345 -14.60 -21.92 10.57
CA ARG A 345 -13.79 -21.36 9.47
C ARG A 345 -12.48 -22.12 9.28
N ILE A 346 -11.62 -22.16 10.30
CA ILE A 346 -10.28 -22.78 10.19
C ILE A 346 -10.37 -24.30 9.98
N THR A 347 -11.24 -24.99 10.72
CA THR A 347 -11.39 -26.44 10.61
C THR A 347 -11.93 -26.86 9.23
N PRO A 348 -13.00 -26.26 8.68
CA PRO A 348 -13.42 -26.52 7.30
C PRO A 348 -12.35 -26.21 6.26
N PHE A 349 -11.64 -25.08 6.41
CA PHE A 349 -10.54 -24.70 5.51
C PHE A 349 -9.47 -25.81 5.45
N TRP A 350 -8.97 -26.24 6.61
CA TRP A 350 -7.97 -27.30 6.69
C TRP A 350 -8.48 -28.63 6.11
N ASN A 351 -9.75 -28.96 6.36
CA ASN A 351 -10.31 -30.22 5.92
C ASN A 351 -10.53 -30.29 4.42
N ASN A 352 -11.05 -29.21 3.84
CA ASN A 352 -11.59 -29.20 2.51
C ASN A 352 -10.69 -28.52 1.48
N LEU A 353 -9.83 -27.57 1.89
CA LEU A 353 -9.11 -26.67 0.98
C LEU A 353 -7.59 -26.86 1.03
N TRP A 354 -7.02 -27.11 2.22
CA TRP A 354 -5.57 -27.26 2.38
C TRP A 354 -5.00 -28.42 1.53
N PRO A 355 -3.90 -28.21 0.76
CA PRO A 355 -3.26 -29.25 -0.03
C PRO A 355 -2.63 -30.36 0.84
N LYS A 356 -3.28 -31.52 0.90
CA LYS A 356 -2.83 -32.66 1.72
C LYS A 356 -1.94 -33.63 0.93
N SER A 357 -0.66 -33.30 0.77
CA SER A 357 0.36 -34.26 0.32
C SER A 357 1.57 -34.28 1.27
N THR A 358 2.26 -35.40 1.34
CA THR A 358 3.43 -35.57 2.23
C THR A 358 4.58 -34.63 1.89
N GLU A 359 4.70 -34.21 0.63
CA GLU A 359 5.69 -33.24 0.14
C GLU A 359 5.46 -31.82 0.69
N ARG A 360 4.26 -31.53 1.18
CA ARG A 360 3.93 -30.26 1.84
C ARG A 360 4.30 -30.24 3.32
N ILE A 361 4.73 -31.36 3.90
CA ILE A 361 5.10 -31.44 5.32
C ILE A 361 6.55 -30.96 5.46
N THR A 362 6.73 -29.66 5.73
CA THR A 362 8.05 -29.05 5.94
C THR A 362 8.22 -28.58 7.39
N PRO A 363 9.46 -28.46 7.91
CA PRO A 363 9.71 -27.90 9.24
C PRO A 363 9.10 -26.51 9.43
N ARG A 364 9.10 -25.70 8.36
CA ARG A 364 8.55 -24.34 8.40
C ARG A 364 7.03 -24.33 8.50
N ILE A 365 6.33 -25.17 7.72
CA ILE A 365 4.89 -25.38 7.82
C ILE A 365 4.52 -25.95 9.20
N SER A 366 5.28 -26.92 9.71
CA SER A 366 5.12 -27.47 11.08
C SER A 366 5.13 -26.35 12.14
N GLY A 367 6.14 -25.48 12.09
CA GLY A 367 6.25 -24.35 13.01
C GLY A 367 5.06 -23.37 12.92
N LEU A 368 4.64 -23.01 11.71
CA LEU A 368 3.49 -22.11 11.49
C LEU A 368 2.16 -22.75 11.91
N LEU A 369 1.98 -24.06 11.73
CA LEU A 369 0.81 -24.78 12.23
C LEU A 369 0.75 -24.79 13.75
N VAL A 370 1.90 -24.93 14.42
CA VAL A 370 1.98 -24.82 15.88
C VAL A 370 1.60 -23.40 16.34
N GLN A 371 2.05 -22.36 15.65
CA GLN A 371 1.60 -20.98 15.94
C GLN A 371 0.09 -20.83 15.79
N LEU A 372 -0.47 -21.32 14.67
CA LEU A 372 -1.90 -21.27 14.40
C LEU A 372 -2.74 -21.94 15.51
N ILE A 373 -2.36 -23.14 15.96
CA ILE A 373 -3.11 -23.83 17.03
C ILE A 373 -2.92 -23.16 18.40
N LEU A 374 -1.77 -22.52 18.66
CA LEU A 374 -1.56 -21.76 19.90
C LEU A 374 -2.47 -20.53 19.97
N SER A 375 -2.75 -19.89 18.83
CA SER A 375 -3.70 -18.77 18.74
C SER A 375 -5.17 -19.22 18.86
N ALA A 376 -5.47 -20.52 18.89
CA ALA A 376 -6.83 -21.07 18.93
C ALA A 376 -7.50 -21.07 20.31
N GLY A 377 -6.82 -20.64 21.38
CA GLY A 377 -7.39 -20.59 22.73
C GLY A 377 -7.85 -21.96 23.20
N ASP A 378 -9.11 -22.08 23.61
CA ASP A 378 -9.66 -23.32 24.17
C ASP A 378 -9.89 -24.41 23.10
N ALA A 379 -9.82 -24.04 21.82
CA ALA A 379 -9.80 -25.00 20.71
C ALA A 379 -8.43 -25.66 20.51
N PHE A 380 -7.39 -25.28 21.27
CA PHE A 380 -6.03 -25.82 21.15
C PHE A 380 -5.96 -27.37 21.11
N PRO A 381 -6.64 -28.14 21.98
CA PRO A 381 -6.59 -29.61 21.91
C PRO A 381 -7.21 -30.18 20.63
N ALA A 382 -8.30 -29.57 20.16
CA ALA A 382 -8.93 -29.94 18.90
C ALA A 382 -8.01 -29.62 17.71
N GLY A 383 -7.34 -28.45 17.76
CA GLY A 383 -6.36 -28.04 16.76
C GLY A 383 -5.16 -28.96 16.69
N TYR A 384 -4.55 -29.31 17.84
CA TYR A 384 -3.48 -30.30 17.88
C TYR A 384 -3.93 -31.63 17.24
N LYS A 385 -5.10 -32.15 17.61
CA LYS A 385 -5.62 -33.40 17.04
C LYS A 385 -5.78 -33.33 15.51
N LEU A 386 -6.19 -32.16 14.99
CA LEU A 386 -6.42 -31.93 13.57
C LEU A 386 -5.11 -31.93 12.75
N VAL A 387 -4.04 -31.33 13.29
CA VAL A 387 -2.79 -31.09 12.55
C VAL A 387 -1.62 -31.96 13.01
N ARG A 388 -1.76 -32.81 14.03
CA ARG A 388 -0.65 -33.59 14.64
C ARG A 388 0.22 -34.38 13.65
N ALA A 389 -0.33 -34.84 12.53
CA ALA A 389 0.42 -35.59 11.52
C ALA A 389 1.39 -34.70 10.71
N TRP A 390 1.24 -33.39 10.81
CA TRP A 390 2.05 -32.36 10.15
C TRP A 390 3.06 -31.70 11.08
N ILE A 391 3.02 -32.04 12.38
CA ILE A 391 3.97 -31.53 13.36
C ILE A 391 5.21 -32.42 13.34
N ILE A 392 6.24 -31.94 12.67
CA ILE A 392 7.56 -32.57 12.57
C ILE A 392 8.63 -31.68 13.23
N PRO A 393 9.85 -32.20 13.48
CA PRO A 393 10.92 -31.44 14.10
C PRO A 393 11.23 -30.13 13.36
N VAL A 394 11.53 -29.07 14.14
CA VAL A 394 11.83 -27.73 13.62
C VAL A 394 13.21 -27.29 14.09
N GLU A 395 13.96 -26.61 13.23
CA GLU A 395 15.33 -26.18 13.55
C GLU A 395 15.36 -25.05 14.58
N PHE A 396 14.55 -24.00 14.38
CA PHE A 396 14.51 -22.82 15.25
C PHE A 396 13.31 -22.87 16.20
N LEU A 397 13.57 -23.26 17.44
CA LEU A 397 12.53 -23.52 18.44
C LEU A 397 12.19 -22.30 19.32
N HIS A 398 13.11 -21.35 19.49
CA HIS A 398 13.02 -20.26 20.47
C HIS A 398 11.65 -19.55 20.47
N HIS A 399 11.20 -19.08 19.31
CA HIS A 399 9.93 -18.36 19.21
C HIS A 399 8.72 -19.25 19.55
N LEU A 400 8.68 -20.50 19.09
CA LEU A 400 7.57 -21.43 19.36
C LEU A 400 7.49 -21.79 20.84
N ILE A 401 8.63 -22.05 21.48
CA ILE A 401 8.67 -22.40 22.91
C ILE A 401 8.33 -21.18 23.76
N HIS A 402 8.78 -19.99 23.37
CA HIS A 402 8.38 -18.75 24.02
C HIS A 402 6.87 -18.52 23.95
N LEU A 403 6.25 -18.67 22.76
CA LEU A 403 4.80 -18.56 22.60
C LEU A 403 4.05 -19.60 23.44
N LEU A 404 4.49 -20.86 23.41
CA LEU A 404 3.87 -21.93 24.18
C LEU A 404 3.94 -21.65 25.70
N SER A 405 5.10 -21.23 26.21
CA SER A 405 5.30 -20.89 27.63
C SER A 405 4.36 -19.77 28.10
N ASN A 406 4.14 -18.76 27.25
CA ASN A 406 3.32 -17.60 27.57
C ASN A 406 1.82 -17.79 27.30
N SER A 407 1.44 -18.82 26.52
CA SER A 407 0.05 -19.09 26.16
C SER A 407 -0.83 -19.62 27.30
N GLY A 408 -0.21 -20.13 28.37
CA GLY A 408 -0.91 -20.87 29.44
C GLY A 408 -1.35 -22.29 29.07
N MET A 409 -1.12 -22.72 27.82
CA MET A 409 -1.54 -24.04 27.32
C MET A 409 -0.80 -25.19 28.00
N CYS A 410 0.47 -25.00 28.39
CA CYS A 410 1.23 -26.00 29.16
C CYS A 410 0.51 -26.42 30.44
N LYS A 411 -0.10 -25.47 31.16
CA LYS A 411 -0.82 -25.76 32.41
C LYS A 411 -2.24 -26.26 32.16
N LYS A 412 -2.95 -25.69 31.18
CA LYS A 412 -4.37 -26.01 30.91
C LYS A 412 -4.54 -27.32 30.13
N TYR A 413 -3.64 -27.60 29.20
CA TYR A 413 -3.64 -28.78 28.31
C TYR A 413 -2.25 -29.44 28.29
N PRO A 414 -1.81 -30.03 29.42
CA PRO A 414 -0.44 -30.49 29.62
C PRO A 414 -0.06 -31.65 28.69
N LYS A 415 -0.99 -32.55 28.38
CA LYS A 415 -0.74 -33.70 27.51
C LYS A 415 -0.48 -33.29 26.06
N GLU A 416 -1.31 -32.42 25.51
CA GLU A 416 -1.16 -31.90 24.14
C GLU A 416 0.11 -31.07 24.01
N SER A 417 0.40 -30.22 25.00
CA SER A 417 1.64 -29.43 25.07
C SER A 417 2.88 -30.33 25.09
N LEU A 418 2.90 -31.37 25.93
CA LEU A 418 4.00 -32.33 25.96
C LEU A 418 4.19 -33.06 24.63
N ASN A 419 3.09 -33.44 23.98
CA ASN A 419 3.17 -34.11 22.68
C ASN A 419 3.72 -33.19 21.59
N ILE A 420 3.37 -31.89 21.59
CA ILE A 420 3.95 -30.90 20.67
C ILE A 420 5.45 -30.75 20.92
N LEU A 421 5.87 -30.54 22.17
CA LEU A 421 7.29 -30.46 22.53
C LEU A 421 8.06 -31.70 22.05
N THR A 422 7.48 -32.89 22.27
CA THR A 422 8.07 -34.17 21.84
C THR A 422 8.13 -34.30 20.32
N ALA A 423 7.17 -33.76 19.58
CA ALA A 423 7.19 -33.80 18.12
C ALA A 423 8.21 -32.81 17.52
N LEU A 424 8.35 -31.63 18.13
CA LEU A 424 9.23 -30.56 17.65
C LEU A 424 10.71 -30.76 18.01
N ILE A 425 11.00 -31.31 19.19
CA ILE A 425 12.36 -31.37 19.77
C ILE A 425 12.96 -32.76 19.58
N VAL A 426 14.12 -32.82 18.93
CA VAL A 426 14.90 -34.05 18.74
C VAL A 426 16.29 -33.93 19.36
N ASP A 427 17.20 -33.17 18.73
CA ASP A 427 18.56 -32.91 19.21
C ASP A 427 19.14 -31.62 18.61
N GLN A 428 18.32 -30.55 18.55
CA GLN A 428 18.74 -29.25 18.05
C GLN A 428 19.88 -28.67 18.91
N PRO A 429 20.85 -27.93 18.33
CA PRO A 429 22.05 -27.51 19.04
C PRO A 429 21.79 -26.59 20.23
N PHE A 430 20.79 -25.71 20.13
CA PHE A 430 20.50 -24.70 21.14
C PHE A 430 19.12 -24.96 21.77
N PRO A 431 19.05 -25.43 23.03
CA PRO A 431 17.79 -25.58 23.72
C PRO A 431 17.21 -24.19 24.03
N PRO A 432 15.91 -23.96 23.82
CA PRO A 432 15.27 -22.72 24.27
C PRO A 432 15.24 -22.62 25.80
N ASP A 433 15.53 -21.43 26.33
CA ASP A 433 15.57 -21.16 27.77
C ASP A 433 14.24 -21.49 28.44
N GLU A 434 13.12 -21.14 27.79
CA GLU A 434 11.77 -21.33 28.30
C GLU A 434 11.29 -22.80 28.25
N LEU A 435 12.07 -23.73 27.67
CA LEU A 435 11.68 -25.14 27.62
C LEU A 435 11.54 -25.73 29.02
N ARG A 436 12.39 -25.34 29.97
CA ARG A 436 12.27 -25.76 31.38
C ARG A 436 10.96 -25.26 31.98
N THR A 437 10.64 -23.98 31.76
CA THR A 437 9.39 -23.37 32.23
C THR A 437 8.17 -24.10 31.66
N CYS A 438 8.17 -24.46 30.38
CA CYS A 438 7.10 -25.25 29.78
C CYS A 438 6.90 -26.60 30.49
N LEU A 439 7.99 -27.34 30.77
CA LEU A 439 7.92 -28.63 31.46
C LEU A 439 7.39 -28.49 32.90
N GLU A 440 7.85 -27.48 33.64
CA GLU A 440 7.37 -27.18 35.00
C GLU A 440 5.86 -26.86 35.00
N GLN A 441 5.40 -26.06 34.03
CA GLN A 441 3.97 -25.75 33.86
C GLN A 441 3.16 -27.01 33.50
N ILE A 442 3.70 -27.90 32.66
CA ILE A 442 3.07 -29.18 32.29
C ILE A 442 2.90 -30.08 33.52
N PHE A 443 3.93 -30.26 34.34
CA PHE A 443 3.84 -31.11 35.53
C PHE A 443 2.93 -30.51 36.61
N THR A 444 2.86 -29.18 36.68
CA THR A 444 1.89 -28.49 37.54
C THR A 444 0.45 -28.75 37.07
N GLY A 445 0.22 -28.87 35.76
CA GLY A 445 -1.08 -29.20 35.19
C GLY A 445 -1.48 -30.67 35.30
N ASP A 446 -0.51 -31.59 35.15
CA ASP A 446 -0.72 -33.04 35.30
C ASP A 446 0.57 -33.74 35.77
N THR A 447 0.62 -34.06 37.06
CA THR A 447 1.78 -34.70 37.69
C THR A 447 2.04 -36.13 37.20
N THR A 448 1.05 -36.77 36.56
CA THR A 448 1.23 -38.14 36.04
C THR A 448 2.16 -38.19 34.82
N LEU A 449 2.42 -37.05 34.17
CA LEU A 449 3.27 -36.94 32.99
C LEU A 449 4.78 -36.92 33.31
N GLU A 450 5.16 -36.66 34.56
CA GLU A 450 6.56 -36.58 34.99
C GLU A 450 7.34 -37.89 34.71
N LYS A 451 6.68 -39.03 34.90
CA LYS A 451 7.28 -40.38 34.75
C LYS A 451 7.19 -40.95 33.33
N ARG A 452 6.84 -40.15 32.32
CA ARG A 452 6.75 -40.64 30.94
C ARG A 452 8.11 -40.62 30.25
N GLN A 453 8.36 -41.64 29.43
CA GLN A 453 9.57 -41.74 28.61
C GLN A 453 9.81 -40.51 27.71
N GLN A 454 8.73 -39.87 27.23
CA GLN A 454 8.80 -38.63 26.45
C GLN A 454 9.42 -37.49 27.26
N THR A 455 9.06 -37.40 28.54
CA THR A 455 9.57 -36.40 29.49
C THR A 455 11.05 -36.61 29.77
N GLU A 456 11.46 -37.83 30.07
CA GLU A 456 12.87 -38.18 30.30
C GLU A 456 13.75 -37.81 29.10
N ARG A 457 13.25 -37.97 27.87
CA ARG A 457 13.95 -37.57 26.65
C ARG A 457 14.18 -36.06 26.59
N LEU A 458 13.16 -35.26 26.88
CA LEU A 458 13.25 -33.79 26.86
C LEU A 458 14.15 -33.26 27.98
N GLU A 459 14.10 -33.85 29.17
CA GLU A 459 15.02 -33.52 30.26
C GLU A 459 16.47 -33.88 29.92
N THR A 460 16.69 -35.05 29.32
CA THR A 460 18.03 -35.47 28.89
C THR A 460 18.58 -34.50 27.84
N TYR A 461 17.75 -34.06 26.89
CA TYR A 461 18.09 -33.04 25.93
C TYR A 461 18.52 -31.73 26.61
N LEU A 462 17.73 -31.22 27.58
CA LEU A 462 18.07 -30.03 28.35
C LEU A 462 19.38 -30.17 29.14
N ARG A 463 19.65 -31.33 29.74
CA ARG A 463 20.87 -31.57 30.52
C ARG A 463 22.12 -31.63 29.65
N ARG A 464 22.03 -32.26 28.47
CA ARG A 464 23.15 -32.42 27.54
C ARG A 464 23.63 -31.12 26.91
N LYS A 465 22.76 -30.11 26.82
CA LYS A 465 23.05 -28.86 26.13
C LYS A 465 23.29 -27.67 27.07
N ASN A 466 22.97 -27.81 28.36
CA ASN A 466 23.25 -26.82 29.41
C ASN A 466 24.51 -27.14 30.24
N GLY A 467 25.12 -28.31 30.02
CA GLY A 467 26.43 -28.68 30.56
C GLY A 467 27.46 -28.67 29.45
#